data_AF-A0A7W8A5G7-F1
#
_entry.id   AF-A0A7W8A5G7-F1
#
_cell.length_a   1.000
_cell.length_b   1.000
_cell.length_c   1.000
_cell.angle_alpha   90.00
_cell.angle_beta   90.00
_cell.angle_gamma   90.00
#
_symmetry.space_group_name_H-M   'P 1'
#
loop_
_entity.id
_entity.type
_entity.pdbx_description
1 polymer ?
#
loop_
_entity_poly.entity_id
_entity_poly.type
_entity_poly.pdbx_seq_one_letter_code
_entity_poly.pdbx_strand_id
1 'polypeptide(L)'
;MSFGRNSLPAIVTALLALFFGLFGTWLVTRVGYLAVPSAVGLPYGLPGLRVTPVGETPWLFLLTDVGAALVLVAVVASTRRGFWATWGVFVLGVALAGLLRAAVSAISAEAGLGAYAGYLGGGLVAGLLWGIALGWIAGLAALPRRRAERALQPDGHSPAGINSMG
;
A
#
# COMPACT_ATOMS: atom_id res chain seq x y z
N MET A 1 -22.41 -4.62 -8.12
CA MET A 1 -21.04 -4.08 -8.30
C MET A 1 -20.06 -5.25 -8.36
N SER A 2 -19.41 -5.49 -9.49
CA SER A 2 -18.48 -6.61 -9.68
C SER A 2 -17.15 -6.31 -8.96
N PHE A 3 -17.00 -6.82 -7.74
CA PHE A 3 -15.77 -6.72 -6.94
C PHE A 3 -14.64 -7.65 -7.43
N GLY A 4 -14.90 -8.53 -8.39
CA GLY A 4 -14.03 -9.68 -8.68
C GLY A 4 -12.81 -9.42 -9.58
N ARG A 5 -12.81 -8.36 -10.40
CA ARG A 5 -11.80 -8.22 -11.49
C ARG A 5 -10.73 -7.13 -11.26
N ASN A 6 -10.99 -6.14 -10.41
CA ASN A 6 -10.08 -5.02 -10.12
C ASN A 6 -9.60 -4.98 -8.65
N SER A 7 -9.86 -6.03 -7.87
CA SER A 7 -9.52 -6.08 -6.44
C SER A 7 -8.06 -6.43 -6.15
N LEU A 8 -7.33 -6.99 -7.12
CA LEU A 8 -5.94 -7.46 -6.91
C LEU A 8 -4.98 -6.36 -6.40
N PRO A 9 -4.92 -5.15 -6.98
CA PRO A 9 -4.07 -4.09 -6.45
C PRO A 9 -4.43 -3.68 -5.02
N ALA A 10 -5.73 -3.64 -4.72
CA ALA A 10 -6.24 -3.32 -3.38
C ALA A 10 -5.90 -4.42 -2.37
N ILE A 11 -6.06 -5.69 -2.74
CA ILE A 11 -5.68 -6.84 -1.92
C ILE A 11 -4.18 -6.82 -1.64
N VAL A 12 -3.35 -6.61 -2.66
CA VAL A 12 -1.90 -6.50 -2.49
C VAL A 12 -1.53 -5.34 -1.57
N THR A 13 -2.17 -4.19 -1.74
CA THR A 13 -1.96 -3.02 -0.88
C THR A 13 -2.37 -3.31 0.57
N ALA A 14 -3.51 -3.99 0.78
CA ALA A 14 -3.97 -4.38 2.11
C ALA A 14 -3.03 -5.41 2.75
N LEU A 15 -2.53 -6.38 1.99
CA LEU A 15 -1.55 -7.35 2.46
C LEU A 15 -0.22 -6.69 2.83
N LEU A 16 0.24 -5.70 2.06
CA LEU A 16 1.40 -4.90 2.41
C LEU A 16 1.17 -4.12 3.70
N ALA A 17 0.03 -3.45 3.85
CA ALA A 17 -0.32 -2.73 5.08
C ALA A 17 -0.41 -3.68 6.29
N LEU A 18 -0.97 -4.87 6.12
CA LEU A 18 -1.05 -5.90 7.17
C LEU A 18 0.34 -6.44 7.53
N PHE A 19 1.20 -6.67 6.53
CA PHE A 19 2.58 -7.10 6.74
C PHE A 19 3.37 -6.07 7.53
N PHE A 20 3.29 -4.78 7.18
CA PHE A 20 3.95 -3.72 7.94
C PHE A 20 3.35 -3.54 9.35
N GLY A 21 2.04 -3.72 9.50
CA GLY A 21 1.36 -3.63 10.80
C GLY A 21 1.73 -4.76 11.77
N LEU A 22 1.81 -6.00 11.29
CA LEU A 22 2.04 -7.19 12.13
C LEU A 22 3.52 -7.61 12.20
N PHE A 23 4.19 -7.68 11.05
CA PHE A 23 5.57 -8.16 10.97
C PHE A 23 6.59 -7.02 11.04
N GLY A 24 6.28 -5.87 10.45
CA GLY A 24 7.16 -4.69 10.51
C GLY A 24 7.40 -4.23 11.95
N THR A 25 6.35 -4.19 12.76
CA THR A 25 6.42 -3.86 14.19
C THR A 25 7.24 -4.88 14.97
N TRP A 26 7.01 -6.18 14.75
CA TRP A 26 7.81 -7.25 15.37
C TRP A 26 9.30 -7.14 14.98
N LEU A 27 9.61 -6.90 13.71
CA LEU A 27 10.98 -6.79 13.23
C LEU A 27 11.70 -5.58 13.81
N VAL A 28 11.04 -4.42 13.93
CA VAL A 28 11.57 -3.22 14.57
C VAL A 28 11.89 -3.47 16.04
N THR A 29 11.06 -4.23 16.76
CA THR A 29 11.33 -4.59 18.16
C THR A 29 12.51 -5.57 18.34
N ARG A 30 12.85 -6.36 17.32
CA ARG A 30 13.97 -7.32 17.35
C ARG A 30 15.28 -6.74 16.82
N VAL A 31 15.19 -5.82 15.86
CA VAL A 31 16.33 -5.21 15.17
C VAL A 31 16.27 -3.71 15.40
N GLY A 32 16.80 -3.26 16.53
CA GLY A 32 16.71 -1.86 16.97
C GLY A 32 17.25 -0.83 15.98
N TYR A 33 18.17 -1.22 15.07
CA TYR A 33 18.63 -0.34 13.98
C TYR A 33 17.51 0.06 13.01
N LEU A 34 16.46 -0.76 12.85
CA LEU A 34 15.30 -0.41 12.04
C LEU A 34 14.40 0.64 12.72
N ALA A 35 14.58 0.86 14.03
CA ALA A 35 13.92 1.94 14.75
C ALA A 35 14.61 3.29 14.56
N VAL A 36 15.80 3.36 13.94
CA VAL A 36 16.57 4.60 13.77
C VAL A 36 15.76 5.70 13.06
N PRO A 37 15.02 5.44 11.96
CA PRO A 37 14.15 6.45 11.37
C PRO A 37 13.11 6.96 12.38
N SER A 38 12.48 6.05 13.13
CA SER A 38 11.50 6.40 14.17
C SER A 38 12.12 7.19 15.33
N ALA A 39 13.39 6.93 15.67
CA ALA A 39 14.12 7.63 16.72
C ALA A 39 14.40 9.11 16.35
N VAL A 40 14.52 9.42 15.06
CA VAL A 40 14.58 10.80 14.56
C VAL A 40 13.21 11.33 14.13
N GLY A 41 12.12 10.64 14.51
CA GLY A 41 10.76 11.09 14.27
C GLY A 41 10.21 10.82 12.87
N LEU A 42 10.93 10.06 12.05
CA LEU A 42 10.54 9.72 10.69
C LEU A 42 9.66 8.47 10.66
N PRO A 43 8.58 8.47 9.86
CA PRO A 43 7.73 7.29 9.73
C PRO A 43 8.48 6.16 9.01
N TYR A 44 8.65 5.03 9.71
CA TYR A 44 9.19 3.81 9.12
C TYR A 44 8.11 3.07 8.32
N GLY A 45 8.41 2.71 7.07
CA GLY A 45 7.58 1.83 6.26
C GLY A 45 6.26 2.42 5.78
N LEU A 46 5.44 1.53 5.23
CA LEU A 46 4.05 1.81 4.85
C LEU A 46 3.16 1.97 6.10
N PRO A 47 2.03 2.68 5.99
CA PRO A 47 1.05 2.71 7.07
C PRO A 47 0.53 1.30 7.37
N GLY A 48 0.54 0.93 8.66
CA GLY A 48 0.31 -0.44 9.11
C GLY A 48 -1.12 -0.71 9.58
N LEU A 49 -1.68 -1.84 9.15
CA LEU A 49 -2.94 -2.37 9.71
C LEU A 49 -2.63 -3.29 10.90
N ARG A 50 -3.02 -2.88 12.11
CA ARG A 50 -2.96 -3.69 13.33
C ARG A 50 -4.10 -3.29 14.27
N VAL A 51 -4.48 -4.21 15.15
CA VAL A 51 -5.66 -4.03 16.02
C VAL A 51 -5.26 -3.51 17.40
N THR A 52 -4.03 -3.78 17.83
CA THR A 52 -3.54 -3.42 19.15
C THR A 52 -2.29 -2.54 19.06
N PRO A 53 -2.12 -1.57 19.98
CA PRO A 53 -0.86 -0.85 20.12
C PRO A 53 0.25 -1.81 20.55
N VAL A 54 1.47 -1.54 20.11
CA VAL A 54 2.66 -2.34 20.45
C VAL A 54 3.62 -1.47 21.25
N GLY A 55 4.13 -1.99 22.36
CA GLY A 55 5.00 -1.25 23.28
C GLY A 55 4.30 -0.01 23.84
N GLU A 56 5.00 1.13 23.85
CA GLU A 56 4.51 2.41 24.37
C GLU A 56 3.74 3.23 23.32
N THR A 57 3.39 2.64 22.17
CA THR A 57 2.70 3.37 21.09
C THR A 57 1.31 3.85 21.56
N PRO A 58 1.01 5.16 21.51
CA PRO A 58 -0.31 5.67 21.89
C PRO A 58 -1.42 5.24 20.93
N TRP A 59 -2.66 5.18 21.42
CA TRP A 59 -3.84 4.91 20.60
C TRP A 59 -3.98 5.89 19.43
N LEU A 60 -3.62 7.16 19.61
CA LEU A 60 -3.65 8.17 18.56
C LEU A 60 -2.77 7.78 17.36
N PHE A 61 -1.54 7.30 17.62
CA PHE A 61 -0.64 6.84 16.56
C PHE A 61 -1.16 5.60 15.86
N LEU A 62 -1.73 4.65 16.62
CA LEU A 62 -2.36 3.46 16.05
C LEU A 62 -3.52 3.84 15.11
N LEU A 63 -4.44 4.68 15.56
CA LEU A 63 -5.61 5.08 14.77
C LEU A 63 -5.21 5.86 13.52
N THR A 64 -4.18 6.71 13.63
CA THR A 64 -3.60 7.44 12.49
C THR A 64 -3.05 6.47 11.45
N ASP A 65 -2.31 5.45 11.90
CA ASP A 65 -1.67 4.46 11.03
C ASP A 65 -2.71 3.58 10.32
N VAL A 66 -3.70 3.09 11.07
CA VAL A 66 -4.83 2.30 10.53
C VAL A 66 -5.67 3.12 9.58
N GLY A 67 -6.03 4.36 9.94
CA GLY A 67 -6.79 5.26 9.09
C GLY A 67 -6.06 5.56 7.78
N ALA A 68 -4.77 5.87 7.85
CA ALA A 68 -3.94 6.10 6.67
C ALA A 68 -3.84 4.85 5.77
N ALA A 69 -3.71 3.65 6.36
CA ALA A 69 -3.68 2.40 5.63
C ALA A 69 -5.00 2.11 4.91
N LEU A 70 -6.14 2.30 5.59
CA LEU A 70 -7.47 2.11 5.01
C LEU A 70 -7.73 3.08 3.86
N VAL A 71 -7.35 4.36 4.01
CA VAL A 71 -7.45 5.35 2.95
C VAL A 71 -6.58 4.95 1.76
N LEU A 72 -5.33 4.55 1.98
CA LEU A 72 -4.45 4.07 0.91
C LEU A 72 -5.08 2.89 0.14
N VAL A 73 -5.59 1.88 0.86
CA VAL A 73 -6.27 0.72 0.25
C VAL A 73 -7.49 1.16 -0.55
N ALA A 74 -8.32 2.05 -0.01
CA ALA A 74 -9.53 2.54 -0.68
C ALA A 74 -9.20 3.34 -1.95
N VAL A 75 -8.19 4.21 -1.90
CA VAL A 75 -7.77 5.01 -3.05
C VAL A 75 -7.19 4.10 -4.14
N VAL A 76 -6.36 3.11 -3.78
CA VAL A 76 -5.86 2.11 -4.74
C VAL A 76 -7.01 1.28 -5.31
N ALA A 77 -7.98 0.87 -4.50
CA ALA A 77 -9.16 0.12 -4.95
C ALA A 77 -10.04 0.91 -5.92
N SER A 78 -10.10 2.24 -5.76
CA SER A 78 -10.84 3.13 -6.66
C SER A 78 -10.16 3.30 -8.03
N THR A 79 -8.87 2.96 -8.13
CA THR A 79 -8.09 3.11 -9.35
C THR A 79 -8.40 1.98 -10.34
N ARG A 80 -9.04 2.33 -11.46
CA ARG A 80 -9.36 1.37 -12.54
C ARG A 80 -8.37 1.38 -13.71
N ARG A 81 -7.20 1.98 -13.50
CA ARG A 81 -6.21 2.25 -14.54
C ARG A 81 -5.07 1.22 -14.47
N GLY A 82 -4.22 1.18 -15.50
CA GLY A 82 -3.10 0.24 -15.57
C GLY A 82 -1.96 0.58 -14.60
N PHE A 83 -0.88 -0.21 -14.68
CA PHE A 83 0.32 -0.16 -13.84
C PHE A 83 0.71 1.25 -13.34
N TRP A 84 0.96 2.19 -14.27
CA TRP A 84 1.50 3.51 -13.93
C TRP A 84 0.57 4.36 -13.07
N ALA A 85 -0.74 4.26 -13.29
CA ALA A 85 -1.70 5.00 -12.51
C ALA A 85 -1.84 4.41 -11.10
N THR A 86 -1.89 3.08 -10.99
CA THR A 86 -1.90 2.41 -9.69
C THR A 86 -0.62 2.69 -8.90
N TRP A 87 0.54 2.65 -9.57
CA TRP A 87 1.82 3.00 -8.98
C TRP A 87 1.85 4.44 -8.48
N GLY A 88 1.46 5.40 -9.33
CA GLY A 88 1.46 6.83 -8.97
C GLY A 88 0.50 7.14 -7.83
N VAL A 89 -0.70 6.54 -7.84
CA VAL A 89 -1.69 6.67 -6.76
C VAL A 89 -1.16 6.07 -5.46
N PHE A 90 -0.50 4.91 -5.53
CA PHE A 90 0.13 4.29 -4.36
C PHE A 90 1.23 5.20 -3.78
N VAL A 91 2.16 5.68 -4.61
CA VAL A 91 3.25 6.58 -4.18
C VAL A 91 2.68 7.83 -3.51
N LEU A 92 1.68 8.47 -4.14
CA LEU A 92 1.03 9.65 -3.58
C LEU A 92 0.32 9.35 -2.26
N GLY A 93 -0.41 8.24 -2.18
CA GLY A 93 -1.10 7.83 -0.95
C GLY A 93 -0.13 7.56 0.20
N VAL A 94 1.01 6.91 -0.06
CA VAL A 94 2.04 6.66 0.95
C VAL A 94 2.76 7.95 1.36
N ALA A 95 2.99 8.87 0.43
CA ALA A 95 3.53 10.19 0.74
C ALA A 95 2.60 11.00 1.66
N LEU A 96 1.30 11.04 1.36
CA LEU A 96 0.29 11.69 2.19
C LEU A 96 0.17 11.01 3.57
N ALA A 97 0.20 9.67 3.61
CA ALA A 97 0.25 8.93 4.87
C ALA A 97 1.53 9.23 5.68
N GLY A 98 2.66 9.42 5.02
CA GLY A 98 3.92 9.86 5.64
C GLY A 98 3.80 11.26 6.26
N LEU A 99 3.22 12.21 5.54
CA LEU A 99 2.93 13.55 6.03
C LEU A 99 2.00 13.55 7.24
N LEU A 100 0.90 12.79 7.17
CA LEU A 100 -0.04 12.68 8.29
C LEU A 100 0.63 12.10 9.54
N ARG A 101 1.39 11.02 9.39
CA ARG A 101 2.14 10.40 10.49
C ARG A 101 3.15 11.38 11.09
N ALA A 102 3.89 12.09 10.25
CA ALA A 102 4.84 13.12 10.69
C ALA A 102 4.17 14.30 11.42
N ALA A 103 2.99 14.74 10.95
CA ALA A 103 2.23 15.78 11.62
C ALA A 103 1.78 15.35 13.02
N VAL A 104 1.28 14.13 13.17
CA VAL A 104 0.92 13.57 14.48
C VAL A 104 2.14 13.42 15.39
N SER A 105 3.28 13.00 14.85
CA SER A 105 4.57 12.98 15.58
C SER A 105 4.97 14.36 16.07
N ALA A 106 4.89 15.39 15.21
CA ALA A 106 5.28 16.74 15.55
C ALA A 106 4.36 17.37 16.61
N ILE A 107 3.05 17.13 16.52
CA ILE A 107 2.07 17.59 17.53
C ILE A 107 2.32 16.89 18.87
N SER A 108 2.55 15.57 18.86
CA SER A 108 2.79 14.81 20.09
C SER A 108 4.11 15.15 20.77
N ALA A 109 5.09 15.63 20.00
CA ALA A 109 6.39 16.09 20.50
C ALA A 109 6.40 17.58 20.89
N GLU A 110 5.25 18.27 20.82
CA GLU A 110 5.15 19.72 21.04
C GLU A 110 6.20 20.52 20.24
N ALA A 111 6.46 20.07 19.01
CA ALA A 111 7.55 20.55 18.20
C ALA A 111 7.36 22.04 17.83
N GLY A 112 8.40 22.85 18.02
CA GLY A 112 8.44 24.22 17.49
C GLY A 112 8.38 24.26 15.96
N LEU A 113 8.09 25.43 15.37
CA LEU A 113 7.87 25.61 13.92
C LEU A 113 8.95 24.99 13.02
N GLY A 114 10.23 25.17 13.36
CA GLY A 114 11.33 24.61 12.57
C GLY A 114 11.39 23.07 12.63
N ALA A 115 11.17 22.50 13.82
CA ALA A 115 11.10 21.06 13.99
C ALA A 115 9.88 20.48 13.27
N TYR A 116 8.72 21.14 13.36
CA TYR A 116 7.50 20.76 12.64
C TYR A 116 7.73 20.66 11.12
N ALA A 117 8.40 21.65 10.52
CA ALA A 117 8.79 21.61 9.11
C ALA A 117 9.74 20.43 8.81
N GLY A 118 10.69 20.16 9.70
CA GLY A 118 11.59 19.00 9.61
C GLY A 118 10.85 17.67 9.63
N TYR A 119 9.89 17.48 10.55
CA TYR A 119 9.02 16.30 10.59
C TYR A 119 8.26 16.13 9.28
N LEU A 120 7.61 17.19 8.77
CA LEU A 120 6.85 17.11 7.52
C LEU A 120 7.75 16.78 6.32
N GLY A 121 8.88 17.47 6.18
CA GLY A 121 9.84 17.20 5.11
C GLY A 121 10.36 15.77 5.17
N GLY A 122 10.68 15.30 6.37
CA GLY A 122 11.11 13.95 6.63
C GLY A 122 10.03 12.90 6.32
N GLY A 123 8.79 13.13 6.75
CA GLY A 123 7.65 12.25 6.48
C GLY A 123 7.32 12.15 5.00
N LEU A 124 7.44 13.27 4.27
CA LEU A 124 7.28 13.30 2.82
C LEU A 124 8.37 12.47 2.12
N VAL A 125 9.64 12.71 2.45
CA VAL A 125 10.77 11.99 1.85
C VAL A 125 10.68 10.50 2.14
N ALA A 126 10.45 10.12 3.40
CA ALA A 126 10.28 8.72 3.79
C ALA A 126 9.09 8.07 3.07
N GLY A 127 7.95 8.77 2.99
CA GLY A 127 6.76 8.29 2.29
C GLY A 127 7.01 8.10 0.79
N LEU A 128 7.70 9.03 0.13
CA LEU A 128 8.08 8.89 -1.28
C LEU A 128 9.04 7.72 -1.49
N LEU A 129 10.07 7.57 -0.66
CA LEU A 129 11.03 6.47 -0.76
C LEU A 129 10.33 5.11 -0.64
N TRP A 130 9.51 4.92 0.38
CA TRP A 130 8.74 3.68 0.56
C TRP A 130 7.69 3.47 -0.53
N GLY A 131 7.01 4.55 -0.94
CA GLY A 131 6.05 4.53 -2.03
C GLY A 131 6.66 4.08 -3.35
N ILE A 132 7.82 4.62 -3.72
CA ILE A 132 8.56 4.24 -4.92
C ILE A 132 9.07 2.81 -4.80
N ALA A 133 9.68 2.47 -3.66
CA ALA A 133 10.29 1.17 -3.41
C ALA A 133 9.30 0.01 -3.37
N LEU A 134 8.03 0.23 -3.02
CA LEU A 134 7.03 -0.85 -2.87
C LEU A 134 5.83 -0.70 -3.81
N GLY A 135 5.59 0.48 -4.38
CA GLY A 135 4.43 0.74 -5.23
C GLY A 135 4.41 -0.08 -6.51
N TRP A 136 5.57 -0.60 -6.96
CA TRP A 136 5.65 -1.48 -8.12
C TRP A 136 4.91 -2.79 -7.88
N ILE A 137 4.85 -3.29 -6.64
CA ILE A 137 4.14 -4.53 -6.29
C ILE A 137 2.62 -4.34 -6.55
N ALA A 138 2.06 -3.21 -6.09
CA ALA A 138 0.67 -2.84 -6.35
C ALA A 138 0.42 -2.54 -7.84
N GLY A 139 1.38 -1.88 -8.51
CA GLY A 139 1.32 -1.62 -9.95
C GLY A 139 1.29 -2.91 -10.79
N LEU A 140 2.15 -3.89 -10.48
CA LEU A 140 2.19 -5.18 -11.18
C LEU A 140 0.86 -5.93 -11.03
N ALA A 141 0.21 -5.84 -9.87
CA ALA A 141 -1.09 -6.43 -9.63
C ALA A 141 -2.21 -5.81 -10.50
N ALA A 142 -1.98 -4.62 -11.06
CA ALA A 142 -2.89 -3.94 -11.99
C ALA A 142 -2.66 -4.30 -13.46
N LEU A 143 -1.68 -5.15 -13.78
CA LEU A 143 -1.43 -5.56 -15.16
C LEU A 143 -2.55 -6.46 -15.69
N PRO A 144 -3.03 -6.26 -16.93
CA PRO A 144 -4.05 -7.12 -17.53
C PRO A 144 -3.55 -8.57 -17.64
N ARG A 145 -4.23 -9.51 -16.97
CA ARG A 145 -3.97 -10.96 -17.14
C ARG A 145 -4.52 -11.46 -18.47
N ARG A 146 -3.82 -11.20 -19.58
CA ARG A 146 -4.19 -11.71 -20.92
C ARG A 146 -3.74 -13.14 -21.22
N ARG A 147 -3.09 -13.86 -20.28
CA ARG A 147 -2.36 -15.11 -20.58
C ARG A 147 -3.05 -16.43 -20.17
N ALA A 148 -3.96 -16.45 -19.21
CA ALA A 148 -4.51 -17.72 -18.72
C ALA A 148 -5.69 -18.27 -19.55
N GLU A 149 -6.51 -17.40 -20.15
CA GLU A 149 -7.71 -17.83 -20.90
C GLU A 149 -7.37 -18.38 -22.30
N ARG A 150 -6.28 -17.92 -22.94
CA ARG A 150 -5.87 -18.43 -24.27
C ARG A 150 -5.18 -19.80 -24.23
N ALA A 151 -4.62 -20.20 -23.08
CA ALA A 151 -3.96 -21.50 -22.94
C ALA A 151 -4.94 -22.64 -22.59
N LEU A 152 -6.17 -22.29 -22.22
CA LEU A 152 -7.24 -23.23 -21.85
C LEU A 152 -8.36 -23.31 -22.90
N GLN A 153 -8.24 -22.61 -24.02
CA GLN A 153 -9.14 -22.79 -25.15
C GLN A 153 -8.56 -23.95 -25.97
N PRO A 154 -9.06 -25.20 -25.80
CA PRO A 154 -8.65 -26.28 -26.68
C PRO A 154 -9.17 -25.87 -28.06
N ASP A 155 -8.35 -26.04 -29.09
CA ASP A 155 -8.78 -25.88 -30.47
C ASP A 155 -9.87 -26.91 -30.79
N GLY A 156 -11.10 -26.62 -30.37
CA GLY A 156 -12.31 -27.28 -30.80
C GLY A 156 -12.61 -26.81 -32.21
N HIS A 157 -11.81 -27.27 -33.16
CA HIS A 157 -12.21 -27.36 -34.55
C HIS A 157 -13.54 -28.14 -34.57
N SER A 158 -14.66 -27.43 -34.68
CA SER A 158 -15.89 -28.03 -35.18
C SER A 158 -15.60 -28.51 -36.60
N PRO A 159 -15.65 -29.82 -36.90
CA PRO A 159 -15.64 -30.24 -38.29
C PRO A 159 -16.87 -29.65 -38.96
N ALA A 160 -16.60 -29.01 -40.10
CA ALA A 160 -17.55 -28.35 -40.96
C ALA A 160 -18.81 -29.22 -41.18
N GLY A 161 -19.95 -28.54 -41.22
CA GLY A 161 -21.24 -29.13 -41.51
C GLY A 161 -21.18 -30.05 -42.72
N ILE A 162 -21.51 -31.31 -42.49
CA ILE A 162 -21.93 -32.21 -43.56
C ILE A 162 -23.32 -31.71 -43.97
N ASN A 163 -23.35 -30.91 -45.03
CA ASN A 163 -24.56 -30.63 -45.78
C ASN A 163 -25.13 -31.96 -46.29
N SER A 164 -26.19 -32.47 -45.66
CA SER A 164 -27.05 -33.48 -46.27
C SER A 164 -28.04 -32.76 -47.20
N MET A 165 -27.64 -32.58 -48.45
CA MET A 165 -28.56 -32.45 -49.57
C MET A 165 -28.49 -33.76 -50.36
N GLY A 166 -29.64 -34.39 -50.59
CA GLY A 166 -29.78 -35.58 -51.44
C GLY A 166 -30.62 -36.67 -50.81
#